data_AF-A0A7S0MC61-F1
#
_entry.id   AF-A0A7S0MC61-F1
#
_cell.length_a   1.000
_cell.length_b   1.000
_cell.length_c   1.000
_cell.angle_alpha   90.00
_cell.angle_beta   90.00
_cell.angle_gamma   90.00
#
_symmetry.space_group_name_H-M   'P 1'
#
loop_
_entity.id
_entity.type
_entity.pdbx_description
1 polymer ?
#
loop_
_entity_poly.entity_id
_entity_poly.type
_entity_poly.pdbx_seq_one_letter_code
_entity_poly.pdbx_strand_id
1 'polypeptide(L)'
;GDEGKQAIQDETETDLVNLRRTIYLTMQSSMQADEAAHKLLKLQTKPEQERELLRMVIECGMQERTYMKYYGVLAERFCKIKKEFADIFDELFAQYYATVHRLETNKLRNVAKIFAHLLHSDSMAWSCLEYIRLNEDETTSSSRIFIKILFQEVSEFLGLAKLKERLEDPYMAQSFEGVLPRDNPRNTRFAINFFTSIGLGGITEGLREHLRNMPKMIMAQQRPASSSSSSSSSSSSSSSSSSSDSSSDSDSSSSSSSSSSSSSSSSSSSSSSSSSSS
;
A
#
# COMPACT_ATOMS: atom_id res chain seq x y z
N GLY A 1 -39.92 -36.65 -37.03
CA GLY A 1 -38.90 -35.75 -37.58
C GLY A 1 -38.56 -34.80 -36.48
N ASP A 2 -37.35 -34.93 -35.97
CA ASP A 2 -36.83 -34.19 -34.81
C ASP A 2 -36.58 -32.74 -35.25
N GLU A 3 -37.48 -31.82 -34.85
CA GLU A 3 -37.29 -30.39 -35.07
C GLU A 3 -36.23 -29.91 -34.09
N GLY A 4 -34.99 -29.83 -34.58
CA GLY A 4 -33.85 -29.31 -33.85
C GLY A 4 -34.18 -27.94 -33.28
N LYS A 5 -34.37 -27.89 -31.95
CA LYS A 5 -34.34 -26.66 -31.16
C LYS A 5 -33.00 -25.98 -31.42
N GLN A 6 -32.99 -25.01 -32.33
CA GLN A 6 -31.92 -24.03 -32.42
C GLN A 6 -31.91 -23.29 -31.09
N ALA A 7 -31.00 -23.68 -30.20
CA ALA A 7 -30.69 -22.92 -29.00
C ALA A 7 -30.03 -21.62 -29.47
N ILE A 8 -30.81 -20.55 -29.56
CA ILE A 8 -30.30 -19.21 -29.80
C ILE A 8 -29.44 -18.87 -28.59
N GLN A 9 -28.13 -18.87 -28.78
CA GLN A 9 -27.17 -18.48 -27.76
C GLN A 9 -27.12 -16.95 -27.78
N ASP A 10 -27.98 -16.32 -26.97
CA ASP A 10 -27.97 -14.88 -26.74
C ASP A 10 -26.68 -14.49 -25.99
N GLU A 11 -25.64 -14.09 -26.72
CA GLU A 11 -24.45 -13.42 -26.18
C GLU A 11 -24.70 -11.91 -26.03
N THR A 12 -25.84 -11.52 -25.45
CA THR A 12 -26.27 -10.12 -25.42
C THR A 12 -25.80 -9.39 -24.16
N GLU A 13 -25.40 -8.12 -24.29
CA GLU A 13 -25.02 -7.26 -23.16
C GLU A 13 -26.12 -7.18 -22.08
N THR A 14 -27.38 -7.45 -22.44
CA THR A 14 -28.52 -7.52 -21.53
C THR A 14 -28.39 -8.60 -20.47
N ASP A 15 -27.80 -9.75 -20.77
CA ASP A 15 -27.59 -10.82 -19.80
C ASP A 15 -26.53 -10.43 -18.77
N LEU A 16 -25.48 -9.73 -19.19
CA LEU A 16 -24.47 -9.19 -18.29
C LEU A 16 -25.05 -8.10 -17.38
N VAL A 17 -25.91 -7.22 -17.90
CA VAL A 17 -26.59 -6.19 -17.09
C VAL A 17 -27.52 -6.84 -16.06
N ASN A 18 -28.27 -7.87 -16.45
CA ASN A 18 -29.14 -8.62 -15.53
C ASN A 18 -28.33 -9.34 -14.45
N LEU A 19 -27.19 -9.92 -14.81
CA LEU A 19 -26.27 -10.54 -13.88
C LEU A 19 -25.73 -9.51 -12.87
N ARG A 20 -25.20 -8.37 -13.34
CA ARG A 20 -24.72 -7.28 -12.48
C ARG A 20 -25.78 -6.80 -11.50
N ARG A 21 -27.02 -6.62 -11.98
CA ARG A 21 -28.15 -6.21 -11.13
C ARG A 21 -28.45 -7.26 -10.06
N THR A 22 -28.44 -8.54 -10.42
CA THR A 22 -28.68 -9.65 -9.50
C THR A 22 -27.61 -9.73 -8.42
N ILE A 23 -26.34 -9.58 -8.79
CA ILE A 23 -25.20 -9.55 -7.86
C ILE A 23 -25.36 -8.37 -6.89
N TYR A 24 -25.59 -7.17 -7.42
CA TYR A 24 -25.75 -5.95 -6.61
C TYR A 24 -26.89 -6.08 -5.60
N LEU A 25 -28.07 -6.52 -6.04
CA LEU A 25 -29.22 -6.70 -5.15
C LEU A 25 -28.94 -7.77 -4.09
N THR A 26 -28.27 -8.85 -4.46
CA THR A 26 -27.89 -9.92 -3.51
C THR A 26 -26.94 -9.40 -2.44
N MET A 27 -25.94 -8.60 -2.83
CA MET A 27 -24.99 -7.97 -1.92
C MET A 27 -25.66 -6.94 -1.00
N GLN A 28 -26.56 -6.11 -1.55
CA GLN A 28 -27.25 -5.06 -0.79
C GLN A 28 -28.29 -5.62 0.18
N SER A 29 -28.90 -6.76 -0.16
CA SER A 29 -29.90 -7.44 0.69
C SER A 29 -29.29 -8.24 1.85
N SER A 30 -27.98 -8.47 1.84
CA SER A 30 -27.28 -9.28 2.83
C SER A 30 -26.64 -8.38 3.89
N MET A 31 -26.85 -8.68 5.17
CA MET A 31 -26.27 -7.90 6.26
C MET A 31 -24.82 -8.28 6.55
N GLN A 32 -24.49 -9.57 6.35
CA GLN A 32 -23.18 -10.13 6.66
C GLN A 32 -22.49 -10.64 5.40
N ALA A 33 -21.15 -10.48 5.35
CA ALA A 33 -20.35 -10.91 4.19
C ALA A 33 -20.45 -12.43 3.95
N ASP A 34 -20.56 -13.23 5.03
CA ASP A 34 -20.67 -14.68 4.93
C ASP A 34 -22.00 -15.11 4.27
N GLU A 35 -23.09 -14.42 4.63
CA GLU A 35 -24.40 -14.62 4.02
C GLU A 35 -24.39 -14.26 2.53
N ALA A 36 -23.78 -13.11 2.20
CA ALA A 36 -23.66 -12.64 0.82
C ALA A 36 -22.83 -13.61 -0.03
N ALA A 37 -21.67 -14.05 0.45
CA ALA A 37 -20.82 -15.03 -0.23
C ALA A 37 -21.60 -16.32 -0.52
N HIS A 38 -22.31 -16.85 0.48
CA HIS A 38 -23.10 -18.07 0.32
C HIS A 38 -24.25 -17.89 -0.69
N LYS A 39 -24.96 -16.77 -0.68
CA LYS A 39 -26.01 -16.49 -1.67
C LYS A 39 -25.44 -16.32 -3.09
N LEU A 40 -24.32 -15.62 -3.24
CA LEU A 40 -23.67 -15.40 -4.54
C LEU A 40 -23.16 -16.70 -5.15
N LEU A 41 -22.61 -17.61 -4.34
CA LEU A 41 -22.15 -18.92 -4.81
C LEU A 41 -23.30 -19.82 -5.27
N LYS A 42 -24.50 -19.67 -4.67
CA LYS A 42 -25.70 -20.39 -5.10
C LYS A 42 -26.24 -19.94 -6.46
N LEU A 43 -25.82 -18.79 -6.97
CA LEU A 43 -26.20 -18.33 -8.32
C LEU A 43 -25.56 -19.20 -9.43
N GLN A 44 -24.59 -20.07 -9.09
CA GLN A 44 -23.89 -20.96 -10.04
C GLN A 44 -23.45 -20.24 -11.32
N THR A 45 -22.72 -19.14 -11.14
CA THR A 45 -22.16 -18.38 -12.25
C THR A 45 -21.22 -19.25 -13.08
N LYS A 46 -21.28 -19.11 -14.40
CA LYS A 46 -20.30 -19.73 -15.31
C LYS A 46 -18.90 -19.21 -14.98
N PRO A 47 -17.82 -19.96 -15.25
CA PRO A 47 -16.45 -19.50 -14.98
C PRO A 47 -16.13 -18.15 -15.64
N GLU A 48 -16.67 -17.88 -16.83
CA GLU A 48 -16.52 -16.58 -17.52
C GLU A 48 -17.19 -15.41 -16.78
N GLN A 49 -18.24 -15.70 -16.00
CA GLN A 49 -19.00 -14.73 -15.22
C GLN A 49 -18.42 -14.52 -13.82
N GLU A 50 -17.58 -15.43 -13.34
CA GLU A 50 -16.91 -15.30 -12.03
C GLU A 50 -16.01 -14.06 -11.98
N ARG A 51 -15.35 -13.73 -13.09
CA ARG A 51 -14.59 -12.47 -13.22
C ARG A 51 -15.47 -11.26 -12.99
N GLU A 52 -16.63 -11.23 -13.63
CA GLU A 52 -17.58 -10.13 -13.53
C GLU A 52 -18.20 -10.04 -12.13
N LEU A 53 -18.42 -11.18 -11.47
CA LEU A 53 -18.85 -11.25 -10.06
C LEU A 53 -17.85 -10.55 -9.13
N LEU A 54 -16.57 -10.92 -9.19
CA LEU A 54 -15.54 -10.33 -8.34
C LEU A 54 -15.30 -8.86 -8.67
N ARG A 55 -15.37 -8.50 -9.96
CA ARG A 55 -15.33 -7.11 -10.39
C ARG A 55 -16.47 -6.30 -9.77
N MET A 56 -17.71 -6.81 -9.80
CA MET A 56 -18.85 -6.15 -9.17
C MET A 56 -18.66 -5.95 -7.66
N VAL A 57 -18.03 -6.90 -6.96
CA VAL A 57 -17.70 -6.73 -5.53
C VAL A 57 -16.82 -5.49 -5.30
N ILE A 58 -15.80 -5.29 -6.14
CA ILE A 58 -14.91 -4.13 -6.06
C ILE A 58 -15.66 -2.86 -6.48
N GLU A 59 -16.41 -2.88 -7.58
CA GLU A 59 -17.11 -1.68 -8.09
C GLU A 59 -18.18 -1.18 -7.11
N CYS A 60 -18.94 -2.09 -6.50
CA CYS A 60 -19.89 -1.73 -5.45
C CYS A 60 -19.17 -1.09 -4.25
N GLY A 61 -18.09 -1.72 -3.76
CA GLY A 61 -17.31 -1.16 -2.65
C GLY A 61 -16.60 0.15 -2.99
N MET A 62 -16.19 0.34 -4.24
CA MET A 62 -15.59 1.57 -4.76
C MET A 62 -16.57 2.73 -4.76
N GLN A 63 -17.84 2.47 -5.09
CA GLN A 63 -18.88 3.49 -5.27
C GLN A 63 -19.48 3.96 -3.93
N GLU A 64 -19.22 3.26 -2.83
CA GLU A 64 -19.65 3.69 -1.50
C GLU A 64 -19.06 5.04 -1.10
N ARG A 65 -19.81 5.83 -0.33
CA ARG A 65 -19.31 7.12 0.18
C ARG A 65 -18.12 6.95 1.13
N THR A 66 -18.09 5.85 1.87
CA THR A 66 -17.06 5.51 2.85
C THR A 66 -16.80 4.02 2.80
N TYR A 67 -15.53 3.63 2.92
CA TYR A 67 -15.14 2.23 2.92
C TYR A 67 -15.88 1.44 4.00
N MET A 68 -16.57 0.39 3.56
CA MET A 68 -17.21 -0.58 4.44
C MET A 68 -16.38 -1.85 4.47
N LYS A 69 -15.96 -2.27 5.68
CA LYS A 69 -15.20 -3.51 5.91
C LYS A 69 -15.88 -4.75 5.31
N TYR A 70 -17.20 -4.71 5.16
CA TYR A 70 -18.00 -5.72 4.48
C TYR A 70 -17.40 -6.19 3.14
N TYR A 71 -16.97 -5.27 2.27
CA TYR A 71 -16.45 -5.61 0.95
C TYR A 71 -15.08 -6.29 1.01
N GLY A 72 -14.21 -5.86 1.93
CA GLY A 72 -12.91 -6.50 2.15
C GLY A 72 -13.06 -7.94 2.68
N VAL A 73 -13.96 -8.14 3.64
CA VAL A 73 -14.27 -9.48 4.19
C VAL A 73 -14.93 -10.36 3.13
N LEU A 74 -15.85 -9.82 2.33
CA LEU A 74 -16.49 -10.56 1.23
C LEU A 74 -15.46 -11.04 0.20
N ALA A 75 -14.54 -10.16 -0.21
CA ALA A 75 -13.45 -10.50 -1.12
C ALA A 75 -12.51 -11.56 -0.52
N GLU A 76 -12.14 -11.43 0.76
CA GLU A 76 -11.36 -12.43 1.50
C GLU A 76 -12.06 -13.81 1.50
N ARG A 77 -13.39 -13.83 1.70
CA ARG A 77 -14.15 -15.10 1.66
C ARG A 77 -14.05 -15.76 0.29
N PHE A 78 -14.21 -15.01 -0.80
CA PHE A 78 -14.06 -15.57 -2.14
C PHE A 78 -12.66 -16.17 -2.32
N CYS A 79 -11.58 -15.44 -2.04
CA CYS A 79 -10.21 -15.97 -2.14
C CYS A 79 -9.98 -17.27 -1.35
N LYS A 80 -10.61 -17.42 -0.18
CA LYS A 80 -10.48 -18.61 0.67
C LYS A 80 -11.28 -19.82 0.17
N ILE A 81 -12.24 -19.62 -0.73
CA ILE A 81 -13.10 -20.70 -1.24
C ILE A 81 -12.48 -21.36 -2.48
N LYS A 82 -11.99 -20.55 -3.43
CA LYS A 82 -11.28 -21.05 -4.62
C LYS A 82 -10.03 -20.23 -4.85
N LYS A 83 -8.92 -20.91 -5.16
CA LYS A 83 -7.67 -20.24 -5.54
C LYS A 83 -7.81 -19.39 -6.81
N GLU A 84 -8.64 -19.85 -7.76
CA GLU A 84 -8.96 -19.13 -9.01
C GLU A 84 -9.48 -17.71 -8.75
N PHE A 85 -10.22 -17.49 -7.65
CA PHE A 85 -10.71 -16.17 -7.28
C PHE A 85 -9.57 -15.23 -6.84
N ALA A 86 -8.54 -15.76 -6.17
CA ALA A 86 -7.38 -14.97 -5.81
C ALA A 86 -6.60 -14.50 -7.05
N ASP A 87 -6.47 -15.38 -8.06
CA ASP A 87 -5.82 -15.05 -9.34
C ASP A 87 -6.61 -13.97 -10.10
N ILE A 88 -7.95 -14.06 -10.11
CA ILE A 88 -8.81 -13.02 -10.70
C ILE A 88 -8.66 -11.69 -9.95
N PHE A 89 -8.59 -11.70 -8.62
CA PHE A 89 -8.38 -10.47 -7.85
C PHE A 89 -7.01 -9.84 -8.12
N ASP A 90 -5.97 -10.65 -8.38
CA ASP A 90 -4.64 -10.16 -8.80
C ASP A 90 -4.71 -9.47 -10.17
N GLU A 91 -5.39 -10.09 -11.15
CA GLU A 91 -5.63 -9.44 -12.45
C GLU A 91 -6.43 -8.14 -12.32
N LEU A 92 -7.46 -8.12 -11.46
CA LEU A 92 -8.25 -6.92 -11.20
C LEU A 92 -7.40 -5.84 -10.54
N PHE A 93 -6.48 -6.20 -9.64
CA PHE A 93 -5.54 -5.26 -9.04
C PHE A 93 -4.70 -4.56 -10.11
N ALA A 94 -4.11 -5.33 -11.05
CA ALA A 94 -3.35 -4.77 -12.16
C ALA A 94 -4.18 -3.80 -13.02
N GLN A 95 -5.43 -4.17 -13.34
CA GLN A 95 -6.34 -3.34 -14.14
C GLN A 95 -6.73 -2.03 -13.44
N TYR A 96 -7.09 -2.09 -12.16
CA TYR A 96 -7.45 -0.90 -11.38
C TYR A 96 -6.23 -0.01 -11.14
N TYR A 97 -5.05 -0.58 -10.91
CA TYR A 97 -3.83 0.21 -10.75
C TYR A 97 -3.44 0.92 -12.07
N ALA A 98 -3.55 0.26 -13.22
CA ALA A 98 -3.28 0.88 -14.52
C ALA A 98 -4.23 2.07 -14.83
N THR A 99 -5.48 1.98 -14.37
CA THR A 99 -6.52 3.01 -14.60
C THR A 99 -6.76 3.95 -13.41
N VAL A 100 -5.90 3.89 -12.39
CA VAL A 100 -6.01 4.64 -11.13
C VAL A 100 -6.11 6.16 -11.33
N HIS A 101 -5.47 6.69 -12.37
CA HIS A 101 -5.48 8.12 -12.70
C HIS A 101 -6.87 8.64 -13.11
N ARG A 102 -7.80 7.75 -13.51
CA ARG A 102 -9.17 8.11 -13.88
C ARG A 102 -10.14 8.10 -12.71
N LEU A 103 -9.72 7.57 -11.56
CA LEU A 103 -10.55 7.42 -10.38
C LEU A 103 -10.46 8.66 -9.50
N GLU A 104 -11.60 9.09 -8.99
CA GLU A 104 -11.69 10.15 -7.98
C GLU A 104 -11.13 9.69 -6.62
N THR A 105 -10.73 10.65 -5.78
CA THR A 105 -10.05 10.39 -4.51
C THR A 105 -10.80 9.45 -3.56
N ASN A 106 -12.13 9.53 -3.51
CA ASN A 106 -12.94 8.63 -2.67
C ASN A 106 -12.91 7.18 -3.20
N LYS A 107 -13.02 7.01 -4.52
CA LYS A 107 -12.95 5.70 -5.17
C LYS A 107 -11.58 5.07 -4.96
N LEU A 108 -10.51 5.85 -5.12
CA LEU A 108 -9.14 5.43 -4.81
C LEU A 108 -9.00 4.91 -3.40
N ARG A 109 -9.55 5.64 -2.42
CA ARG A 109 -9.49 5.25 -1.01
C ARG A 109 -10.17 3.91 -0.77
N ASN A 110 -11.37 3.72 -1.29
CA ASN A 110 -12.13 2.49 -1.06
C ASN A 110 -11.45 1.29 -1.72
N VAL A 111 -11.03 1.42 -2.98
CA VAL A 111 -10.34 0.34 -3.71
C VAL A 111 -9.03 -0.03 -3.03
N ALA A 112 -8.22 0.97 -2.64
CA ALA A 112 -6.98 0.72 -1.90
C ALA A 112 -7.22 -0.03 -0.59
N LYS A 113 -8.27 0.32 0.16
CA LYS A 113 -8.63 -0.36 1.41
C LYS A 113 -9.11 -1.80 1.20
N ILE A 114 -9.84 -2.08 0.11
CA ILE A 114 -10.23 -3.47 -0.25
C ILE A 114 -8.99 -4.32 -0.52
N PHE A 115 -8.06 -3.84 -1.36
CA PHE A 115 -6.85 -4.59 -1.66
C PHE A 115 -5.89 -4.69 -0.47
N ALA A 116 -5.79 -3.65 0.35
CA ALA A 116 -5.08 -3.72 1.62
C ALA A 116 -5.65 -4.81 2.53
N HIS A 117 -6.98 -4.98 2.55
CA HIS A 117 -7.64 -6.05 3.29
C HIS A 117 -7.25 -7.44 2.78
N LEU A 118 -7.19 -7.62 1.47
CA LEU A 118 -6.76 -8.88 0.87
C LEU A 118 -5.29 -9.21 1.16
N LEU A 119 -4.41 -8.21 1.16
CA LEU A 119 -2.99 -8.36 1.45
C LEU A 119 -2.72 -8.69 2.93
N HIS A 120 -3.34 -7.97 3.86
CA HIS A 120 -3.10 -8.19 5.28
C HIS A 120 -3.70 -9.51 5.81
N SER A 121 -4.75 -10.02 5.15
CA SER A 121 -5.40 -11.28 5.48
C SER A 121 -4.78 -12.50 4.78
N ASP A 122 -3.67 -12.30 4.04
CA ASP A 122 -2.99 -13.33 3.24
C ASP A 122 -3.94 -14.05 2.24
N SER A 123 -4.96 -13.33 1.76
CA SER A 123 -5.95 -13.84 0.78
C SER A 123 -5.51 -13.65 -0.67
N MET A 124 -4.54 -12.76 -0.90
CA MET A 124 -3.92 -12.49 -2.19
C MET A 124 -2.40 -12.57 -2.04
N ALA A 125 -1.71 -13.03 -3.08
CA ALA A 125 -0.25 -13.06 -3.10
C ALA A 125 0.32 -11.64 -3.14
N TRP A 126 1.41 -11.42 -2.40
CA TRP A 126 2.12 -10.13 -2.37
C TRP A 126 2.88 -9.83 -3.68
N SER A 127 2.93 -10.78 -4.60
CA SER A 127 3.47 -10.60 -5.95
C SER A 127 2.74 -9.51 -6.74
N CYS A 128 1.47 -9.22 -6.41
CA CYS A 128 0.71 -8.15 -7.05
C CYS A 128 1.37 -6.76 -6.90
N LEU A 129 2.27 -6.56 -5.94
CA LEU A 129 3.01 -5.32 -5.79
C LEU A 129 4.00 -5.06 -6.94
N GLU A 130 4.30 -6.06 -7.79
CA GLU A 130 5.15 -5.92 -8.97
C GLU A 130 4.60 -4.88 -9.98
N TYR A 131 3.27 -4.74 -10.06
CA TYR A 131 2.64 -3.77 -10.94
C TYR A 131 2.86 -2.32 -10.48
N ILE A 132 3.31 -2.11 -9.24
CA ILE A 132 3.57 -0.78 -8.68
C ILE A 132 5.01 -0.38 -8.98
N ARG A 133 5.20 0.72 -9.72
CA ARG A 133 6.50 1.36 -9.92
C ARG A 133 6.52 2.70 -9.22
N LEU A 134 7.43 2.89 -8.26
CA LEU A 134 7.55 4.10 -7.45
C LEU A 134 8.69 4.99 -7.96
N ASN A 135 8.46 5.61 -9.13
CA ASN A 135 9.40 6.51 -9.80
C ASN A 135 8.82 7.91 -9.98
N GLU A 136 9.68 8.92 -10.14
CA GLU A 136 9.25 10.31 -10.36
C GLU A 136 8.48 10.48 -11.68
N ASP A 137 8.93 9.79 -12.73
CA ASP A 137 8.44 9.97 -14.11
C ASP A 137 7.12 9.21 -14.39
N GLU A 138 6.98 7.98 -13.85
CA GLU A 138 5.85 7.10 -14.15
C GLU A 138 4.70 7.22 -13.14
N THR A 139 4.96 7.76 -11.93
CA THR A 139 3.91 7.88 -10.90
C THR A 139 3.12 9.17 -11.00
N THR A 140 1.82 9.02 -11.24
CA THR A 140 0.87 10.14 -11.13
C THR A 140 0.53 10.45 -9.66
N SER A 141 -0.02 11.64 -9.40
CA SER A 141 -0.54 12.01 -8.09
C SER A 141 -1.59 11.02 -7.56
N SER A 142 -2.46 10.50 -8.43
CA SER A 142 -3.46 9.49 -8.07
C SER A 142 -2.83 8.16 -7.68
N SER A 143 -1.81 7.70 -8.42
CA SER A 143 -1.04 6.50 -8.09
C SER A 143 -0.37 6.64 -6.72
N ARG A 144 0.22 7.81 -6.42
CA ARG A 144 0.84 8.11 -5.11
C ARG A 144 -0.17 8.08 -3.97
N ILE A 145 -1.36 8.65 -4.17
CA ILE A 145 -2.45 8.60 -3.18
C ILE A 145 -2.90 7.15 -2.95
N PHE A 146 -3.04 6.36 -4.01
CA PHE A 146 -3.42 4.95 -3.92
C PHE A 146 -2.39 4.15 -3.10
N ILE A 147 -1.11 4.23 -3.46
CA ILE A 147 -0.02 3.54 -2.76
C ILE A 147 0.05 4.01 -1.30
N LYS A 148 -0.11 5.31 -1.04
CA LYS A 148 -0.17 5.86 0.33
C LYS A 148 -1.26 5.18 1.15
N ILE A 149 -2.49 5.13 0.65
CA ILE A 149 -3.62 4.55 1.39
C ILE A 149 -3.43 3.04 1.57
N LEU A 150 -2.97 2.34 0.53
CA LEU A 150 -2.70 0.90 0.55
C LEU A 150 -1.72 0.55 1.68
N PHE A 151 -0.54 1.16 1.72
CA PHE A 151 0.47 0.85 2.71
C PHE A 151 0.14 1.35 4.11
N GLN A 152 -0.55 2.50 4.25
CA GLN A 152 -1.03 2.95 5.56
C GLN A 152 -2.00 1.93 6.15
N GLU A 153 -2.98 1.48 5.37
CA GLU A 153 -3.96 0.51 5.83
C GLU A 153 -3.31 -0.84 6.19
N VAL A 154 -2.43 -1.37 5.32
CA VAL A 154 -1.71 -2.63 5.61
C VAL A 154 -0.87 -2.50 6.89
N SER A 155 -0.18 -1.36 7.07
CA SER A 155 0.63 -1.11 8.26
C SER A 155 -0.20 -0.98 9.54
N GLU A 156 -1.44 -0.49 9.44
CA GLU A 156 -2.37 -0.38 10.58
C GLU A 156 -2.83 -1.77 11.06
N PHE A 157 -3.06 -2.71 10.14
CA PHE A 157 -3.47 -4.08 10.48
C PHE A 157 -2.31 -5.02 10.86
N LEU A 158 -1.19 -5.01 10.12
CA LEU A 158 -0.04 -5.88 10.41
C LEU A 158 0.88 -5.33 11.51
N GLY A 159 0.97 -4.00 11.59
CA GLY A 159 2.07 -3.32 12.26
C GLY A 159 3.32 -3.18 11.38
N LEU A 160 4.13 -2.16 11.67
CA LEU A 160 5.31 -1.81 10.88
C LEU A 160 6.38 -2.91 10.84
N ALA A 161 6.59 -3.61 11.96
CA ALA A 161 7.63 -4.65 12.07
C ALA A 161 7.34 -5.85 11.16
N LYS A 162 6.11 -6.37 11.19
CA LYS A 162 5.69 -7.49 10.33
C LYS A 162 5.65 -7.10 8.86
N LEU A 163 5.22 -5.87 8.56
CA LEU A 163 5.26 -5.34 7.20
C LEU A 163 6.69 -5.28 6.67
N LYS A 164 7.65 -4.81 7.49
CA LYS A 164 9.07 -4.79 7.12
C LYS A 164 9.60 -6.20 6.85
N GLU A 165 9.33 -7.15 7.74
CA GLU A 165 9.74 -8.55 7.58
C GLU A 165 9.22 -9.15 6.27
N ARG A 166 7.95 -8.90 5.92
CA ARG A 166 7.35 -9.36 4.66
C ARG A 166 7.98 -8.69 3.43
N LEU A 167 8.30 -7.41 3.50
CA LEU A 167 8.94 -6.67 2.39
C LEU A 167 10.43 -7.01 2.21
N GLU A 168 11.08 -7.55 3.24
CA GLU A 168 12.49 -7.98 3.20
C GLU A 168 12.66 -9.45 2.78
N ASP A 169 11.58 -10.17 2.47
CA ASP A 169 11.64 -11.57 2.03
C ASP A 169 12.48 -11.72 0.73
N PRO A 170 13.60 -12.48 0.77
CA PRO A 170 14.47 -12.67 -0.39
C PRO A 170 13.77 -13.30 -1.60
N TYR A 171 12.74 -14.13 -1.39
CA TYR A 171 12.04 -14.82 -2.48
C TYR A 171 11.12 -13.89 -3.27
N MET A 172 10.60 -12.84 -2.64
CA MET A 172 9.67 -11.87 -3.24
C MET A 172 10.37 -10.55 -3.61
N ALA A 173 11.69 -10.46 -3.43
CA ALA A 173 12.46 -9.24 -3.66
C ALA A 173 12.30 -8.69 -5.10
N GLN A 174 12.12 -9.56 -6.09
CA GLN A 174 11.89 -9.15 -7.49
C GLN A 174 10.55 -8.40 -7.64
N SER A 175 9.49 -8.91 -7.01
CA SER A 175 8.16 -8.28 -7.05
C SER A 175 8.13 -6.94 -6.32
N PHE A 176 9.03 -6.71 -5.36
CA PHE A 176 9.12 -5.44 -4.62
C PHE A 176 10.10 -4.43 -5.20
N GLU A 177 10.81 -4.77 -6.28
CA GLU A 177 11.77 -3.87 -6.94
C GLU A 177 11.11 -2.56 -7.38
N GLY A 178 9.86 -2.62 -7.84
CA GLY A 178 9.09 -1.44 -8.22
C GLY A 178 8.74 -0.53 -7.04
N VAL A 179 8.49 -1.09 -5.85
CA VAL A 179 8.13 -0.33 -4.64
C VAL A 179 9.37 0.18 -3.91
N LEU A 180 10.43 -0.62 -3.87
CA LEU A 180 11.70 -0.34 -3.20
C LEU A 180 12.87 -0.36 -4.22
N PRO A 181 12.91 0.60 -5.16
CA PRO A 181 13.89 0.60 -6.24
C PRO A 181 15.32 0.77 -5.72
N ARG A 182 16.22 -0.11 -6.17
CA ARG A 182 17.66 -0.08 -5.85
C ARG A 182 18.54 0.34 -7.03
N ASP A 183 17.95 0.58 -8.19
CA ASP A 183 18.67 0.73 -9.46
C ASP A 183 19.31 2.12 -9.57
N ASN A 184 18.47 3.17 -9.47
CA ASN A 184 18.90 4.55 -9.65
C ASN A 184 18.83 5.30 -8.31
N PRO A 185 19.91 5.99 -7.88
CA PRO A 185 19.89 6.79 -6.65
C PRO A 185 18.77 7.84 -6.61
N ARG A 186 18.29 8.34 -7.77
CA ARG A 186 17.14 9.26 -7.82
C ARG A 186 15.85 8.57 -7.39
N ASN A 187 15.55 7.40 -7.94
CA ASN A 187 14.37 6.61 -7.61
C ASN A 187 14.42 6.10 -6.17
N THR A 188 15.59 5.65 -5.70
CA THR A 188 15.78 5.25 -4.30
C THR A 188 15.50 6.41 -3.33
N ARG A 189 15.99 7.63 -3.63
CA ARG A 189 15.69 8.83 -2.81
C ARG A 189 14.20 9.17 -2.85
N PHE A 190 13.58 9.09 -4.03
CA PHE A 190 12.16 9.33 -4.19
C PHE A 190 11.33 8.36 -3.33
N ALA A 191 11.63 7.06 -3.36
CA ALA A 191 10.97 6.05 -2.54
C ALA A 191 11.16 6.31 -1.03
N ILE A 192 12.37 6.64 -0.58
CA ILE A 192 12.65 6.99 0.82
C ILE A 192 11.81 8.21 1.25
N ASN A 193 11.80 9.26 0.44
CA ASN A 193 11.05 10.48 0.73
C ASN A 193 9.53 10.24 0.74
N PHE A 194 9.04 9.40 -0.18
CA PHE A 194 7.65 9.02 -0.26
C PHE A 194 7.20 8.29 1.02
N PHE A 195 7.86 7.19 1.40
CA PHE A 195 7.47 6.43 2.59
C PHE A 195 7.68 7.19 3.89
N THR A 196 8.70 8.06 3.98
CA THR A 196 8.85 8.95 5.13
C THR A 196 7.72 9.97 5.23
N SER A 197 7.29 10.56 4.11
CA SER A 197 6.16 11.50 4.09
C SER A 197 4.82 10.86 4.49
N ILE A 198 4.70 9.55 4.34
CA ILE A 198 3.50 8.77 4.67
C ILE A 198 3.51 8.29 6.13
N GLY A 199 4.65 8.41 6.82
CA GLY A 199 4.85 7.95 8.20
C GLY A 199 5.38 6.52 8.31
N LEU A 200 5.80 5.90 7.20
CA LEU A 200 6.29 4.52 7.12
C LEU A 200 7.81 4.46 6.88
N GLY A 201 8.56 5.42 7.43
CA GLY A 201 10.01 5.52 7.19
C GLY A 201 10.81 4.27 7.59
N GLY A 202 10.33 3.48 8.56
CA GLY A 202 11.01 2.27 9.04
C GLY A 202 11.16 1.16 8.01
N ILE A 203 10.30 1.09 6.98
CA ILE A 203 10.45 0.08 5.91
C ILE A 203 11.59 0.41 4.94
N THR A 204 12.11 1.64 4.98
CA THR A 204 13.14 2.13 4.05
C THR A 204 14.56 2.08 4.62
N GLU A 205 14.77 1.47 5.78
CA GLU A 205 16.09 1.37 6.43
C GLU A 205 17.12 0.70 5.50
N GLY A 206 16.79 -0.44 4.89
CA GLY A 206 17.67 -1.13 3.93
C GLY A 206 18.01 -0.28 2.70
N LEU A 207 17.07 0.53 2.21
CA LEU A 207 17.33 1.46 1.09
C LEU A 207 18.28 2.61 1.50
N ARG A 208 18.16 3.10 2.73
CA ARG A 208 19.05 4.14 3.26
C ARG A 208 20.49 3.62 3.40
N GLU A 209 20.65 2.39 3.86
CA GLU A 209 21.95 1.73 3.93
C GLU A 209 22.54 1.51 2.54
N HIS A 210 21.74 1.04 1.58
CA HIS A 210 22.16 0.90 0.19
C HIS A 210 22.66 2.23 -0.38
N LEU A 211 21.91 3.32 -0.19
CA LEU A 211 22.31 4.66 -0.65
C LEU A 211 23.60 5.16 0.02
N ARG A 212 23.81 4.88 1.31
CA ARG A 212 25.07 5.20 2.01
C ARG A 212 26.28 4.42 1.48
N ASN A 213 26.06 3.18 1.04
CA ASN A 213 27.12 2.30 0.52
C ASN A 213 27.38 2.48 -0.98
N MET A 214 26.41 3.01 -1.74
CA MET A 214 26.51 3.23 -3.19
C MET A 214 27.73 4.08 -3.62
N PRO A 215 28.05 5.24 -2.99
CA PRO A 215 29.27 5.99 -3.32
C PRO A 215 30.56 5.17 -3.13
N LYS A 216 30.58 4.29 -2.13
CA LYS A 216 31.73 3.40 -1.85
C LYS A 216 31.85 2.29 -2.89
N MET A 217 30.72 1.75 -3.36
CA MET A 217 30.69 0.76 -4.44
C MET A 217 31.10 1.36 -5.79
N ILE A 218 30.62 2.57 -6.13
CA ILE A 218 31.00 3.26 -7.37
C ILE A 218 32.49 3.60 -7.37
N MET A 219 33.04 4.04 -6.23
CA MET A 219 34.48 4.30 -6.08
C MET A 219 35.33 3.02 -6.12
N ALA A 220 34.79 1.89 -5.64
CA ALA A 220 35.44 0.57 -5.76
C ALA A 220 35.41 0.03 -7.20
N GLN A 221 34.35 0.34 -7.95
CA GLN A 221 34.17 -0.09 -9.34
C GLN A 221 34.91 0.80 -10.35
N GLN A 222 35.20 2.06 -10.00
CA GLN A 222 36.03 2.98 -10.79
C GLN A 222 37.53 2.86 -10.52
N ARG A 223 38.00 1.95 -9.66
CA ARG A 223 39.42 1.57 -9.67
C ARG A 223 39.70 0.85 -10.99
N PRO A 224 40.51 1.41 -11.90
CA PRO A 224 40.82 0.73 -13.14
C PRO A 224 41.54 -0.57 -12.81
N ALA A 225 41.20 -1.63 -13.53
CA ALA A 225 41.99 -2.84 -13.64
C ALA A 225 43.35 -2.51 -14.29
N SER A 226 44.22 -1.81 -13.59
CA SER A 226 45.63 -1.68 -13.95
C SER A 226 46.42 -2.71 -13.15
N SER A 227 46.79 -3.77 -13.87
CA SER A 227 47.87 -4.73 -13.62
C SER A 227 47.85 -5.50 -12.30
N SER A 228 47.45 -6.77 -12.40
CA SER A 228 48.02 -7.85 -11.59
C SER A 228 49.49 -8.06 -11.98
N SER A 229 50.41 -7.56 -11.18
CA SER A 229 51.71 -8.21 -10.97
C SER A 229 52.07 -8.13 -9.50
N SER A 230 52.10 -9.30 -8.87
CA SER A 230 52.49 -9.58 -7.50
C SER A 230 53.87 -9.03 -7.14
N SER A 231 53.99 -8.37 -5.99
CA SER A 231 54.97 -8.76 -4.96
C SER A 231 54.72 -7.97 -3.67
N SER A 232 54.57 -8.74 -2.60
CA SER A 232 54.67 -8.32 -1.21
C SER A 232 55.94 -7.51 -0.93
N SER A 233 55.79 -6.35 -0.29
CA SER A 233 56.79 -5.84 0.64
C SER A 233 56.08 -5.00 1.70
N SER A 234 56.04 -5.55 2.91
CA SER A 234 55.83 -4.84 4.15
C SER A 234 56.85 -3.70 4.29
N SER A 235 56.37 -2.48 4.49
CA SER A 235 57.13 -1.47 5.24
C SER A 235 56.16 -0.47 5.84
N SER A 236 56.04 -0.56 7.16
CA SER A 236 55.66 0.52 8.04
C SER A 236 56.37 1.82 7.65
N SER A 237 55.60 2.89 7.46
CA SER A 237 56.07 4.23 7.81
C SER A 237 54.88 5.10 8.18
N SER A 238 54.87 5.45 9.46
CA SER A 238 54.20 6.62 10.00
C SER A 238 54.72 7.87 9.30
N SER A 239 53.81 8.70 8.80
CA SER A 239 54.06 10.14 8.69
C SER A 239 52.75 10.88 8.92
N SER A 240 52.68 11.43 10.12
CA SER A 240 51.87 12.58 10.50
C SER A 240 52.02 13.72 9.51
N SER A 241 50.90 14.26 9.03
CA SER A 241 50.82 15.64 8.58
C SER A 241 49.56 16.27 9.16
N SER A 242 49.76 16.94 10.27
CA SER A 242 48.91 17.97 10.82
C SER A 242 48.62 19.05 9.78
N SER A 243 47.34 19.38 9.59
CA SER A 243 46.93 20.71 9.14
C SER A 243 45.71 21.07 9.95
N SER A 244 45.98 21.93 10.92
CA SER A 244 45.04 22.67 11.73
C SER A 244 44.34 23.67 10.83
N ASP A 245 43.01 23.65 10.83
CA ASP A 245 42.25 24.88 10.61
C ASP A 245 41.13 24.95 11.64
N SER A 246 41.33 25.91 12.54
CA SER A 246 40.41 26.30 13.59
C SER A 246 39.30 27.15 12.99
N SER A 247 38.06 26.84 13.28
CA SER A 247 36.99 27.84 13.34
C SER A 247 35.98 27.37 14.38
N SER A 248 36.17 27.93 15.57
CA SER A 248 35.27 27.89 16.71
C SER A 248 34.13 28.86 16.48
N ASP A 249 32.89 28.38 16.49
CA ASP A 249 31.73 29.19 16.86
C ASP A 249 30.85 28.36 17.79
N SER A 250 30.95 28.70 19.07
CA SER A 250 30.13 28.18 20.16
C SER A 250 29.16 29.28 20.54
N ASP A 251 27.90 29.16 20.14
CA ASP A 251 26.81 29.92 20.76
C ASP A 251 25.94 28.97 21.59
N SER A 252 26.29 28.88 22.87
CA SER A 252 25.43 28.37 23.93
C SER A 252 24.62 29.54 24.49
N SER A 253 23.32 29.56 24.27
CA SER A 253 22.40 30.38 25.06
C SER A 253 21.49 29.47 25.88
N SER A 254 21.87 29.25 27.14
CA SER A 254 21.02 28.65 28.16
C SER A 254 20.59 29.71 29.17
N SER A 255 19.29 29.80 29.44
CA SER A 255 18.61 30.23 30.68
C SER A 255 17.25 30.81 30.30
N SER A 256 16.16 30.65 31.03
CA SER A 256 15.94 30.17 32.39
C SER A 256 14.45 29.90 32.57
N SER A 257 14.13 28.86 33.33
CA SER A 257 12.85 28.69 33.98
C SER A 257 12.68 29.74 35.08
N SER A 258 11.63 30.56 35.00
CA SER A 258 11.15 31.39 36.11
C SER A 258 9.68 31.09 36.38
N SER A 259 9.45 30.53 37.56
CA SER A 259 8.15 30.46 38.22
C SER A 259 7.82 31.83 38.81
N SER A 260 6.63 32.35 38.55
CA SER A 260 6.03 33.41 39.37
C SER A 260 4.52 33.22 39.46
N SER A 261 4.09 32.96 40.69
CA SER A 261 2.73 33.02 41.20
C SER A 261 2.24 34.46 41.40
N SER A 262 0.97 34.74 41.09
CA SER A 262 0.03 35.70 41.75
C SER A 262 -1.10 36.01 40.76
N SER A 263 -2.33 35.52 40.92
CA SER A 263 -3.40 35.90 41.87
C SER A 263 -4.27 37.08 41.38
N SER A 264 -5.59 36.91 41.59
CA SER A 264 -6.72 37.85 41.44
C SER A 264 -7.27 37.98 40.01
N SER A 265 -8.58 37.97 39.73
CA SER A 265 -9.75 38.25 40.57
C SER A 265 -11.06 37.80 39.89
N SER A 266 -11.89 37.09 40.66
CA SER A 266 -13.36 37.20 40.82
C SER A 266 -14.28 37.65 39.67
N SER A 267 -15.29 36.82 39.39
CA SER A 267 -16.74 37.16 39.44
C SER A 267 -17.54 35.86 39.17
N SER A 268 -18.05 35.18 40.20
CA SER A 268 -19.32 35.41 40.93
C SER A 268 -20.58 34.89 40.20
N SER A 269 -21.29 34.02 40.93
CA SER A 269 -22.76 33.77 40.92
C SER A 269 -23.41 33.25 39.64
N SER A 270 -24.34 32.28 39.63
CA SER A 270 -25.09 31.62 40.70
C SER A 270 -26.02 30.55 40.09
N SER A 271 -26.44 29.63 40.95
CA SER A 271 -27.81 29.09 41.08
C SER A 271 -28.38 28.12 40.03
N SER A 272 -28.62 26.88 40.51
CA SER A 272 -29.90 26.12 40.48
C SER A 272 -30.64 26.00 39.15
N SER A 273 -31.12 24.84 38.71
CA SER A 273 -32.01 23.92 39.42
C SER A 273 -32.34 22.73 38.50
N SER A 274 -32.74 21.61 39.11
CA SER A 274 -33.76 20.62 38.70
C SER A 274 -34.60 20.99 37.44
N SER A 275 -35.04 20.09 36.57
CA SER A 275 -35.84 18.88 36.83
C SER A 275 -36.28 18.23 35.51
N SER A 276 -36.56 16.92 35.57
CA SER A 276 -37.71 16.22 34.97
C SER A 276 -38.00 16.27 33.46
N SER A 277 -38.01 15.06 32.89
CA SER A 277 -39.15 14.46 32.16
C SER A 277 -39.70 15.14 30.91
N SER A 278 -39.55 14.46 29.76
CA SER A 278 -40.64 13.85 28.98
C SER A 278 -40.08 13.12 27.78
#